data_AF-A0A7V1AQQ4-F1
#
_entry.id   AF-A0A7V1AQQ4-F1
#
_cell.length_a   1.000
_cell.length_b   1.000
_cell.length_c   1.000
_cell.angle_alpha   90.00
_cell.angle_beta   90.00
_cell.angle_gamma   90.00
#
_symmetry.space_group_name_H-M   'P 1'
#
loop_
_entity.id
_entity.type
_entity.pdbx_description
1 polymer ?
#
loop_
_entity_poly.entity_id
_entity_poly.type
_entity_poly.pdbx_seq_one_letter_code
_entity_poly.pdbx_strand_id
1 'polypeptide(L)'
;VGLTVLESIALVVFGMNLFDAVTTSFATIATGGFSPKNASIAYYHSVPIELIVIVFMVLSGIHFGLLFGTITGNAKNLLKSPVVRYYVLAMLVGIGLSTINLHRLVYQSWWNALRYSSFQIVSVGTSTGFANANSAIWPPLAQLLLVFFTLQCACAGSTSGGIKVDRIVLFGKAFVRRIRQLQHPKAIIAMKIGDKNITEAVVEMGVMYITVYGAVLLFSTLILTALGVDLVSAFSGSAATLGNVGPGLGIVGSTANFSAIPALGKWTLSLTMLLGRLEIYGLILFFIPKMWRH
;
A
#
# COMPACT_ATOMS: atom_id res chain seq x y z
N VAL A 1 -12.06 -16.02 -4.16
CA VAL A 1 -13.43 -16.44 -4.54
C VAL A 1 -14.48 -16.05 -3.51
N GLY A 2 -14.38 -16.50 -2.25
CA GLY A 2 -15.37 -16.11 -1.22
C GLY A 2 -15.51 -14.59 -1.05
N LEU A 3 -14.39 -13.88 -0.85
CA LEU A 3 -14.38 -12.41 -0.73
C LEU A 3 -14.92 -11.70 -1.97
N THR A 4 -14.54 -12.16 -3.17
CA THR A 4 -14.98 -11.54 -4.43
C THR A 4 -16.50 -11.64 -4.60
N VAL A 5 -17.08 -12.82 -4.35
CA VAL A 5 -18.53 -13.02 -4.46
C VAL A 5 -19.28 -12.17 -3.44
N LEU A 6 -18.80 -12.12 -2.20
CA LEU A 6 -19.43 -11.32 -1.13
C LEU A 6 -19.40 -9.82 -1.44
N GLU A 7 -18.28 -9.30 -1.93
CA GLU A 7 -18.17 -7.90 -2.30
C GLU A 7 -19.05 -7.57 -3.51
N SER A 8 -19.05 -8.40 -4.56
CA SER A 8 -19.92 -8.19 -5.72
C SER A 8 -21.39 -8.13 -5.33
N ILE A 9 -21.87 -9.05 -4.47
CA ILE A 9 -23.25 -9.04 -3.97
C ILE A 9 -23.53 -7.76 -3.19
N ALA A 10 -22.63 -7.37 -2.27
CA ALA A 10 -22.79 -6.16 -1.48
C ALA A 10 -22.87 -4.92 -2.39
N LEU A 11 -21.99 -4.78 -3.38
CA LEU A 11 -22.00 -3.64 -4.30
C LEU A 11 -23.29 -3.56 -5.13
N VAL A 12 -23.83 -4.69 -5.59
CA VAL A 12 -25.11 -4.75 -6.32
C VAL A 12 -26.27 -4.29 -5.43
N VAL A 13 -26.33 -4.77 -4.18
CA VAL A 13 -27.38 -4.39 -3.22
C VAL A 13 -27.41 -2.88 -2.98
N PHE A 14 -26.26 -2.22 -3.02
CA PHE A 14 -26.15 -0.77 -2.82
C PHE A 14 -26.17 0.05 -4.14
N GLY A 15 -26.61 -0.55 -5.24
CA GLY A 15 -26.99 0.15 -6.46
C GLY A 15 -25.94 0.16 -7.58
N MET A 16 -24.86 -0.62 -7.47
CA MET A 16 -23.90 -0.78 -8.57
C MET A 16 -24.44 -1.79 -9.61
N ASN A 17 -24.24 -1.53 -10.90
CA ASN A 17 -24.57 -2.49 -11.95
C ASN A 17 -23.76 -3.79 -11.74
N LEU A 18 -24.34 -4.96 -12.04
CA LEU A 18 -23.66 -6.26 -11.87
C LEU A 18 -22.28 -6.31 -12.53
N PHE A 19 -22.13 -5.80 -13.74
CA PHE A 19 -20.83 -5.78 -14.43
C PHE A 19 -19.80 -4.93 -13.68
N ASP A 20 -20.21 -3.73 -13.28
CA ASP A 20 -19.39 -2.81 -12.51
C ASP A 20 -19.02 -3.41 -11.13
N ALA A 21 -19.97 -4.06 -10.44
CA ALA A 21 -19.76 -4.68 -9.14
C ALA A 21 -18.77 -5.86 -9.18
N VAL A 22 -18.86 -6.71 -10.21
CA VAL A 22 -17.95 -7.85 -10.37
C VAL A 22 -16.54 -7.38 -10.71
N THR A 23 -16.42 -6.44 -11.66
CA THR A 23 -15.12 -5.92 -12.09
C THR A 23 -14.43 -5.09 -11.00
N THR A 24 -15.19 -4.25 -10.28
CA THR A 24 -14.68 -3.55 -9.10
C THR A 24 -14.21 -4.55 -8.05
N SER A 25 -14.97 -5.61 -7.76
CA SER A 25 -14.52 -6.61 -6.78
C SER A 25 -13.25 -7.35 -7.20
N PHE A 26 -13.10 -7.68 -8.49
CA PHE A 26 -11.85 -8.27 -8.99
C PHE A 26 -10.66 -7.33 -8.74
N ALA A 27 -10.84 -6.03 -8.98
CA ALA A 27 -9.81 -5.03 -8.73
C ALA A 27 -9.57 -4.77 -7.24
N THR A 28 -10.59 -4.81 -6.37
CA THR A 28 -10.43 -4.66 -4.92
C THR A 28 -9.65 -5.85 -4.33
N ILE A 29 -10.09 -7.07 -4.61
CA ILE A 29 -9.52 -8.28 -3.98
C ILE A 29 -8.11 -8.59 -4.51
N ALA A 30 -7.83 -8.25 -5.77
CA ALA A 30 -6.48 -8.35 -6.33
C ALA A 30 -5.59 -7.15 -5.96
N THR A 31 -6.11 -6.16 -5.24
CA THR A 31 -5.45 -4.88 -4.93
C THR A 31 -4.84 -4.24 -6.18
N GLY A 32 -5.66 -4.07 -7.24
CA GLY A 32 -5.21 -3.61 -8.55
C GLY A 32 -5.78 -2.26 -9.01
N GLY A 33 -6.88 -1.78 -8.41
CA GLY A 33 -7.36 -0.40 -8.59
C GLY A 33 -8.01 -0.06 -9.93
N PHE A 34 -8.05 -1.00 -10.87
CA PHE A 34 -8.72 -0.80 -12.16
C PHE A 34 -10.23 -0.62 -11.97
N SER A 35 -10.79 0.35 -12.68
CA SER A 35 -12.22 0.65 -12.65
C SER A 35 -12.78 0.73 -14.07
N PRO A 36 -14.01 0.25 -14.31
CA PRO A 36 -14.73 0.49 -15.57
C PRO A 36 -15.02 1.97 -15.84
N LYS A 37 -14.97 2.81 -14.79
CA LYS A 37 -15.26 4.24 -14.85
C LYS A 37 -13.98 5.04 -14.70
N ASN A 38 -13.80 6.07 -15.55
CA ASN A 38 -12.64 6.97 -15.52
C ASN A 38 -12.47 7.66 -14.16
N ALA A 39 -13.57 8.03 -13.50
CA ALA A 39 -13.54 8.65 -12.17
C ALA A 39 -13.37 7.63 -11.02
N SER A 40 -13.04 6.37 -11.31
CA SER A 40 -12.92 5.31 -10.30
C SER A 40 -14.20 5.18 -9.46
N ILE A 41 -14.08 4.93 -8.16
CA ILE A 41 -15.22 4.82 -7.23
C ILE A 41 -15.93 6.17 -7.04
N ALA A 42 -15.27 7.30 -7.31
CA ALA A 42 -15.89 8.63 -7.23
C ALA A 42 -17.15 8.76 -8.13
N TYR A 43 -17.22 8.00 -9.23
CA TYR A 43 -18.36 8.00 -10.17
C TYR A 43 -19.71 7.68 -9.51
N TYR A 44 -19.73 6.79 -8.50
CA TYR A 44 -20.98 6.30 -7.92
C TYR A 44 -21.57 7.24 -6.87
N HIS A 45 -20.78 8.22 -6.39
CA HIS A 45 -21.19 9.22 -5.40
C HIS A 45 -21.89 8.66 -4.13
N SER A 46 -21.67 7.39 -3.80
CA SER A 46 -22.42 6.65 -2.78
C SER A 46 -21.52 6.30 -1.59
N VAL A 47 -21.85 6.84 -0.41
CA VAL A 47 -21.13 6.54 0.84
C VAL A 47 -21.15 5.04 1.16
N PRO A 48 -22.28 4.31 1.03
CA PRO A 48 -22.28 2.86 1.25
C PRO A 48 -21.30 2.10 0.36
N ILE A 49 -21.21 2.45 -0.93
CA ILE A 49 -20.27 1.81 -1.86
C ILE A 49 -18.82 2.06 -1.42
N GLU A 50 -18.48 3.29 -1.07
CA GLU A 50 -17.14 3.63 -0.57
C GLU A 50 -16.78 2.85 0.70
N LEU A 51 -17.70 2.71 1.64
CA LEU A 51 -17.49 1.94 2.88
C LEU A 51 -17.30 0.45 2.62
N ILE A 52 -18.08 -0.14 1.70
CA ILE A 52 -17.93 -1.55 1.31
C ILE A 52 -16.54 -1.76 0.72
N VAL A 53 -16.15 -0.93 -0.25
CA VAL A 53 -14.82 -1.03 -0.88
C VAL A 53 -13.71 -0.84 0.16
N ILE A 54 -13.84 0.11 1.10
CA ILE A 54 -12.88 0.28 2.21
C ILE A 54 -12.71 -1.03 3.01
N VAL A 55 -13.81 -1.66 3.41
CA VAL A 55 -13.77 -2.90 4.19
C VAL A 55 -13.05 -4.01 3.41
N PHE A 56 -13.41 -4.21 2.14
CA PHE A 56 -12.79 -5.24 1.31
C PHE A 56 -11.34 -4.94 0.92
N MET A 57 -10.96 -3.66 0.79
CA MET A 57 -9.56 -3.26 0.63
C MET A 57 -8.74 -3.65 1.86
N VAL A 58 -9.22 -3.33 3.07
CA VAL A 58 -8.54 -3.69 4.33
C VAL A 58 -8.42 -5.20 4.47
N LEU A 59 -9.49 -5.95 4.18
CA LEU A 59 -9.44 -7.41 4.21
C LEU A 59 -8.43 -7.97 3.22
N SER A 60 -8.42 -7.47 1.98
CA SER A 60 -7.49 -7.92 0.94
C SER A 60 -6.03 -7.59 1.25
N GLY A 61 -5.77 -6.57 2.07
CA GLY A 61 -4.44 -6.23 2.56
C GLY A 61 -3.92 -7.11 3.70
N ILE A 62 -4.76 -7.96 4.30
CA ILE A 62 -4.37 -8.89 5.36
C ILE A 62 -3.84 -10.20 4.77
N HIS A 63 -2.91 -10.86 5.46
CA HIS A 63 -2.41 -12.17 5.11
C HIS A 63 -3.54 -13.20 4.90
N PHE A 64 -3.69 -13.78 3.70
CA PHE A 64 -4.82 -14.67 3.38
C PHE A 64 -4.89 -15.94 4.25
N GLY A 65 -3.74 -16.53 4.58
CA GLY A 65 -3.71 -17.65 5.53
C GLY A 65 -4.24 -17.30 6.93
N LEU A 66 -4.10 -16.04 7.36
CA LEU A 66 -4.62 -15.58 8.64
C LEU A 66 -6.13 -15.34 8.58
N LEU A 67 -6.63 -14.78 7.47
CA LEU A 67 -8.07 -14.66 7.20
C LEU A 67 -8.73 -16.05 7.18
N PHE A 68 -8.17 -16.98 6.42
CA PHE A 68 -8.69 -18.34 6.32
C PHE A 68 -8.73 -19.04 7.70
N GLY A 69 -7.64 -18.96 8.49
CA GLY A 69 -7.59 -19.53 9.84
C GLY A 69 -8.54 -18.86 10.84
N THR A 70 -8.96 -17.63 10.57
CA THR A 70 -9.94 -16.92 11.41
C THR A 70 -11.36 -17.40 11.13
N ILE A 71 -11.69 -17.64 9.85
CA ILE A 71 -12.99 -18.18 9.43
C ILE A 71 -13.17 -19.63 9.90
N THR A 72 -12.09 -20.43 9.92
CA THR A 72 -12.18 -21.87 10.18
C THR A 72 -12.07 -22.28 11.66
N GLY A 73 -11.76 -21.38 12.60
CA GLY A 73 -11.80 -21.78 14.02
C GLY A 73 -11.16 -20.88 15.06
N ASN A 74 -10.39 -19.85 14.69
CA ASN A 74 -9.77 -18.96 15.68
C ASN A 74 -10.04 -17.48 15.40
N ALA A 75 -11.23 -17.02 15.78
CA ALA A 75 -11.67 -15.63 15.57
C ALA A 75 -10.72 -14.57 16.16
N LYS A 76 -9.95 -14.91 17.22
CA LYS A 76 -9.00 -13.99 17.87
C LYS A 76 -7.62 -13.94 17.18
N ASN A 77 -7.39 -14.72 16.13
CA ASN A 77 -6.08 -14.84 15.48
C ASN A 77 -5.64 -13.52 14.83
N LEU A 78 -6.54 -12.83 14.11
CA LEU A 78 -6.27 -11.50 13.53
C LEU A 78 -5.86 -10.49 14.60
N LEU A 79 -6.66 -10.41 15.67
CA LEU A 79 -6.45 -9.46 16.75
C LEU A 79 -5.24 -9.80 17.62
N LYS A 80 -4.64 -10.99 17.54
CA LYS A 80 -3.40 -11.33 18.27
C LYS A 80 -2.15 -11.01 17.47
N SER A 81 -2.24 -10.97 16.15
CA SER A 81 -1.09 -10.68 15.28
C SER A 81 -0.59 -9.25 15.49
N PRO A 82 0.67 -9.04 15.92
CA PRO A 82 1.21 -7.70 16.09
C PRO A 82 1.34 -6.95 14.75
N VAL A 83 1.48 -7.67 13.64
CA VAL A 83 1.56 -7.08 12.29
C VAL A 83 0.19 -6.51 11.89
N VAL A 84 -0.88 -7.28 12.06
CA VAL A 84 -2.25 -6.81 11.74
C VAL A 84 -2.66 -5.67 12.66
N ARG A 85 -2.33 -5.74 13.96
CA ARG A 85 -2.55 -4.63 14.89
C ARG A 85 -1.86 -3.36 14.43
N TYR A 86 -0.58 -3.44 14.07
CA TYR A 86 0.15 -2.28 13.58
C TYR A 86 -0.45 -1.77 12.26
N TYR A 87 -0.79 -2.66 11.33
CA TYR A 87 -1.41 -2.30 10.05
C TYR A 87 -2.69 -1.48 10.22
N VAL A 88 -3.64 -1.99 11.02
CA VAL A 88 -4.91 -1.32 11.29
C VAL A 88 -4.68 -0.02 12.07
N LEU A 89 -3.81 -0.04 13.09
CA LEU A 89 -3.51 1.16 13.88
C LEU A 89 -2.86 2.25 13.02
N ALA A 90 -1.90 1.90 12.18
CA ALA A 90 -1.24 2.83 11.28
C ALA A 90 -2.26 3.48 10.35
N MET A 91 -3.17 2.69 9.74
CA MET A 91 -4.25 3.24 8.93
C MET A 91 -5.15 4.18 9.72
N LEU A 92 -5.65 3.78 10.89
CA LEU A 92 -6.52 4.63 11.72
C LEU A 92 -5.83 5.95 12.12
N VAL A 93 -4.55 5.90 12.48
CA VAL A 93 -3.76 7.11 12.77
C VAL A 93 -3.61 7.97 11.53
N GLY A 94 -3.29 7.39 10.37
CA GLY A 94 -3.21 8.10 9.10
C GLY A 94 -4.52 8.79 8.70
N ILE A 95 -5.64 8.08 8.87
CA ILE A 95 -6.99 8.61 8.63
C ILE A 95 -7.28 9.78 9.59
N GLY A 96 -7.00 9.62 10.88
CA GLY A 96 -7.21 10.67 11.88
C GLY A 96 -6.40 11.94 11.59
N LEU A 97 -5.09 11.80 11.34
CA LEU A 97 -4.21 12.91 11.01
C LEU A 97 -4.62 13.60 9.71
N SER A 98 -4.95 12.82 8.67
CA SER A 98 -5.41 13.36 7.39
C SER A 98 -6.77 14.07 7.53
N THR A 99 -7.70 13.51 8.29
CA THR A 99 -9.01 14.13 8.58
C THR A 99 -8.85 15.48 9.26
N ILE A 100 -8.03 15.55 10.32
CA ILE A 100 -7.76 16.79 11.06
C ILE A 100 -7.12 17.83 10.14
N ASN A 101 -6.18 17.41 9.28
CA ASN A 101 -5.51 18.31 8.37
C ASN A 101 -6.42 18.83 7.25
N LEU A 102 -7.33 18.00 6.74
CA LEU A 102 -8.25 18.39 5.66
C LEU A 102 -9.44 19.24 6.15
N HIS A 103 -9.79 19.14 7.44
CA HIS A 103 -10.87 19.92 8.01
C HIS A 103 -10.58 21.43 7.88
N ARG A 104 -11.57 22.17 7.37
CA ARG A 104 -11.53 23.62 7.09
C ARG A 104 -10.54 24.08 6.01
N LEU A 105 -9.48 23.32 5.72
CA LEU A 105 -8.55 23.64 4.63
C LEU A 105 -9.13 23.25 3.26
N VAL A 106 -9.69 22.04 3.16
CA VAL A 106 -10.24 21.50 1.90
C VAL A 106 -11.72 21.21 2.04
N TYR A 107 -12.12 20.61 3.16
CA TYR A 107 -13.51 20.22 3.39
C TYR A 107 -14.06 20.91 4.64
N GLN A 108 -15.21 21.58 4.49
CA GLN A 108 -15.84 22.30 5.60
C GLN A 108 -16.45 21.36 6.66
N SER A 109 -17.01 20.23 6.22
CA SER A 109 -17.61 19.23 7.12
C SER A 109 -16.61 18.16 7.55
N TRP A 110 -16.60 17.84 8.85
CA TRP A 110 -15.84 16.71 9.39
C TRP A 110 -16.18 15.38 8.71
N TRP A 111 -17.46 15.18 8.36
CA TRP A 111 -17.91 13.96 7.69
C TRP A 111 -17.30 13.80 6.30
N ASN A 112 -17.18 14.89 5.54
CA ASN A 112 -16.54 14.86 4.23
C ASN A 112 -15.04 14.66 4.35
N ALA A 113 -14.39 15.35 5.29
CA ALA A 113 -12.96 15.15 5.55
C ALA A 113 -12.65 13.69 5.94
N LEU A 114 -13.47 13.08 6.80
CA LEU A 114 -13.33 11.69 7.20
C LEU A 114 -13.60 10.72 6.05
N ARG A 115 -14.66 10.93 5.28
CA ARG A 115 -15.02 10.10 4.11
C ARG A 115 -13.89 10.05 3.09
N TYR A 116 -13.39 11.21 2.65
CA TYR A 116 -12.37 11.26 1.61
C TYR A 116 -10.99 10.80 2.11
N SER A 117 -10.60 11.18 3.33
CA SER A 117 -9.33 10.73 3.91
C SER A 117 -9.31 9.23 4.18
N SER A 118 -10.38 8.66 4.74
CA SER A 118 -10.47 7.23 5.02
C SER A 118 -10.32 6.39 3.75
N PHE A 119 -11.02 6.76 2.69
CA PHE A 119 -10.95 6.05 1.43
C PHE A 119 -9.56 6.12 0.80
N GLN A 120 -8.97 7.31 0.70
CA GLN A 120 -7.66 7.46 0.04
C GLN A 120 -6.54 6.80 0.84
N ILE A 121 -6.50 6.99 2.17
CA ILE A 121 -5.48 6.35 3.03
C ILE A 121 -5.56 4.84 2.96
N VAL A 122 -6.78 4.27 3.02
CA VAL A 122 -6.95 2.81 2.88
C VAL A 122 -6.54 2.37 1.48
N SER A 123 -7.00 3.06 0.44
CA SER A 123 -6.71 2.72 -0.95
C SER A 123 -5.21 2.68 -1.28
N VAL A 124 -4.43 3.70 -0.87
CA VAL A 124 -2.98 3.67 -1.08
C VAL A 124 -2.28 2.73 -0.10
N GLY A 125 -2.77 2.63 1.14
CA GLY A 125 -2.20 1.77 2.17
C GLY A 125 -2.42 0.27 1.93
N THR A 126 -3.40 -0.11 1.12
CA THR A 126 -3.63 -1.48 0.65
C THR A 126 -3.00 -1.75 -0.71
N SER A 127 -2.29 -0.78 -1.28
CA SER A 127 -1.84 -0.75 -2.67
C SER A 127 -2.96 -1.03 -3.67
N THR A 128 -4.20 -0.65 -3.37
CA THR A 128 -5.32 -0.84 -4.30
C THR A 128 -5.38 0.29 -5.32
N GLY A 129 -5.30 1.55 -4.90
CA GLY A 129 -5.20 2.68 -5.84
C GLY A 129 -6.51 3.19 -6.43
N PHE A 130 -7.66 2.83 -5.87
CA PHE A 130 -8.91 3.51 -6.18
C PHE A 130 -8.91 4.97 -5.72
N ALA A 131 -9.74 5.79 -6.37
CA ALA A 131 -9.91 7.18 -6.04
C ALA A 131 -11.39 7.54 -5.79
N ASN A 132 -11.65 8.30 -4.73
CA ASN A 132 -12.94 8.97 -4.51
C ASN A 132 -12.83 10.51 -4.47
N ALA A 133 -11.60 11.05 -4.52
CA ALA A 133 -11.30 12.48 -4.47
C ALA A 133 -9.98 12.79 -5.19
N ASN A 134 -9.79 14.05 -5.58
CA ASN A 134 -8.50 14.53 -6.06
C ASN A 134 -7.56 14.80 -4.88
N SER A 135 -6.61 13.91 -4.66
CA SER A 135 -5.59 14.01 -3.61
C SER A 135 -4.48 15.02 -3.92
N ALA A 136 -4.33 15.44 -5.19
CA ALA A 136 -3.28 16.37 -5.60
C ALA A 136 -3.50 17.80 -5.07
N ILE A 137 -4.74 18.16 -4.71
CA ILE A 137 -5.07 19.46 -4.11
C ILE A 137 -4.99 19.47 -2.58
N TRP A 138 -4.68 18.32 -1.96
CA TRP A 138 -4.64 18.23 -0.50
C TRP A 138 -3.42 18.96 0.08
N PRO A 139 -3.47 19.40 1.34
CA PRO A 139 -2.35 20.06 1.97
C PRO A 139 -1.12 19.14 2.06
N PRO A 140 0.10 19.69 2.15
CA PRO A 140 1.34 18.91 2.11
C PRO A 140 1.44 17.78 3.14
N LEU A 141 0.90 17.98 4.35
CA LEU A 141 0.89 16.94 5.38
C LEU A 141 0.08 15.71 4.94
N ALA A 142 -1.13 15.91 4.41
CA ALA A 142 -1.96 14.81 3.91
C ALA A 142 -1.31 14.11 2.70
N GLN A 143 -0.66 14.85 1.80
CA GLN A 143 0.10 14.28 0.70
C GLN A 143 1.28 13.43 1.17
N LEU A 144 2.04 13.91 2.17
CA LEU A 144 3.15 13.17 2.77
C LEU A 144 2.68 11.87 3.45
N LEU A 145 1.52 11.91 4.12
CA LEU A 145 0.90 10.71 4.68
C LEU A 145 0.54 9.71 3.58
N LEU A 146 -0.05 10.16 2.46
CA LEU A 146 -0.35 9.28 1.33
C LEU A 146 0.93 8.63 0.78
N VAL A 147 2.00 9.40 0.59
CA VAL A 147 3.31 8.90 0.15
C VAL A 147 3.85 7.84 1.13
N PHE A 148 3.74 8.07 2.44
CA PHE A 148 4.15 7.08 3.44
C PHE A 148 3.38 5.74 3.27
N PHE A 149 2.07 5.79 3.09
CA PHE A 149 1.26 4.60 2.88
C PHE A 149 1.53 3.92 1.53
N THR A 150 1.84 4.70 0.48
CA THR A 150 2.29 4.18 -0.82
C THR A 150 3.59 3.37 -0.69
N LEU A 151 4.50 3.74 0.22
CA LEU A 151 5.74 2.99 0.46
C LEU A 151 5.52 1.76 1.36
N GLN A 152 4.76 1.93 2.45
CA GLN A 152 4.53 0.86 3.43
C GLN A 152 3.65 -0.27 2.89
N CYS A 153 2.52 0.07 2.27
CA CYS A 153 1.48 -0.85 1.81
C CYS A 153 0.97 -1.83 2.91
N ALA A 154 0.50 -3.02 2.53
CA ALA A 154 -0.21 -3.95 3.42
C ALA A 154 0.65 -5.13 3.91
N CYS A 155 0.03 -6.18 4.46
CA CYS A 155 0.75 -7.32 5.05
C CYS A 155 1.34 -8.26 4.00
N ALA A 156 2.41 -8.97 4.37
CA ALA A 156 2.93 -10.10 3.63
C ALA A 156 1.90 -11.24 3.58
N GLY A 157 1.93 -12.03 2.50
CA GLY A 157 0.92 -13.07 2.23
C GLY A 157 -0.46 -12.52 1.81
N SER A 158 -0.54 -11.23 1.47
CA SER A 158 -1.66 -10.60 0.78
C SER A 158 -1.35 -10.41 -0.72
N THR A 159 -2.27 -9.83 -1.49
CA THR A 159 -2.01 -9.44 -2.89
C THR A 159 -1.26 -8.11 -3.04
N SER A 160 -0.98 -7.40 -1.94
CA SER A 160 -0.42 -6.05 -1.98
C SER A 160 1.07 -6.01 -2.38
N GLY A 161 1.49 -4.88 -2.93
CA GLY A 161 2.90 -4.57 -3.21
C GLY A 161 3.59 -3.82 -2.06
N GLY A 162 4.57 -2.99 -2.43
CA GLY A 162 5.32 -2.11 -1.53
C GLY A 162 6.32 -2.84 -0.62
N ILE A 163 6.80 -2.10 0.40
CA ILE A 163 7.74 -2.64 1.38
C ILE A 163 7.12 -3.75 2.22
N LYS A 164 5.80 -3.66 2.43
CA LYS A 164 4.98 -4.48 3.31
C LYS A 164 5.18 -4.14 4.78
N VAL A 165 4.06 -4.13 5.50
CA VAL A 165 3.99 -3.79 6.93
C VAL A 165 4.91 -4.65 7.79
N ASP A 166 5.03 -5.94 7.47
CA ASP A 166 5.87 -6.88 8.19
C ASP A 166 7.33 -6.42 8.29
N ARG A 167 7.87 -5.87 7.19
CA ARG A 167 9.24 -5.35 7.14
C ARG A 167 9.39 -4.06 7.94
N ILE A 168 8.37 -3.21 7.96
CA ILE A 168 8.36 -1.99 8.78
C ILE A 168 8.32 -2.32 10.28
N VAL A 169 7.47 -3.27 10.68
CA VAL A 169 7.40 -3.74 12.08
C VAL A 169 8.71 -4.42 12.49
N LEU A 170 9.30 -5.24 11.61
CA LEU A 170 10.59 -5.87 11.81
C LEU A 170 11.69 -4.82 12.01
N PHE A 171 11.75 -3.82 11.13
CA PHE A 171 12.71 -2.72 11.20
C PHE A 171 12.58 -1.94 12.52
N GLY A 172 11.36 -1.54 12.90
CA GLY A 172 11.12 -0.81 14.16
C GLY A 172 11.56 -1.61 15.39
N LYS A 173 11.28 -2.92 15.41
CA LYS A 173 11.74 -3.81 16.49
C LYS A 173 13.26 -3.99 16.50
N ALA A 174 13.88 -4.12 15.33
CA ALA A 174 15.34 -4.20 15.20
C ALA A 174 16.01 -2.93 15.70
N PHE A 175 15.46 -1.77 15.36
CA PHE A 175 15.94 -0.46 15.81
C PHE A 175 15.89 -0.32 17.34
N VAL A 176 14.74 -0.61 17.96
CA VAL A 176 14.58 -0.57 19.42
C VAL A 176 15.52 -1.55 20.12
N ARG A 177 15.68 -2.77 19.57
CA ARG A 177 16.63 -3.77 20.08
C ARG A 177 18.06 -3.24 20.02
N ARG A 178 18.45 -2.60 18.91
CA ARG A 178 19.79 -2.04 18.74
C ARG A 178 20.06 -0.94 19.76
N ILE A 179 19.10 -0.05 20.02
CA ILE A 179 19.24 0.98 21.07
C ILE A 179 19.42 0.34 22.45
N ARG A 180 18.63 -0.68 22.80
CA ARG A 180 18.78 -1.37 24.09
C ARG A 180 20.11 -2.09 24.23
N GLN A 181 20.64 -2.66 23.14
CA GLN A 181 21.98 -3.27 23.14
C GLN A 181 23.09 -2.23 23.33
N LEU A 182 22.94 -1.02 22.79
CA LEU A 182 23.88 0.07 23.04
C LEU A 182 23.87 0.49 24.52
N GLN A 183 22.69 0.50 25.16
CA GLN A 183 22.56 0.78 26.60
C GLN A 183 23.06 -0.37 27.48
N HIS A 184 22.88 -1.61 27.03
CA HIS A 184 23.26 -2.82 27.77
C HIS A 184 24.05 -3.80 26.87
N PRO A 185 25.38 -3.58 26.68
CA PRO A 185 26.19 -4.34 25.73
C PRO A 185 26.25 -5.86 25.98
N LYS A 186 26.04 -6.30 27.22
CA LYS A 186 26.04 -7.71 27.62
C LYS A 186 24.67 -8.38 27.53
N ALA A 187 23.60 -7.64 27.22
CA ALA A 187 22.25 -8.18 27.19
C ALA A 187 21.98 -8.96 25.90
N ILE A 188 21.64 -10.25 26.02
CA ILE A 188 21.16 -11.06 24.90
C ILE A 188 19.66 -10.84 24.74
N ILE A 189 19.30 -9.86 23.91
CA ILE A 189 17.90 -9.54 23.62
C ILE A 189 17.48 -10.37 22.40
N ALA A 190 16.59 -11.34 22.57
CA ALA A 190 16.02 -12.12 21.46
C ALA A 190 14.95 -11.30 20.70
N MET A 191 14.93 -11.39 19.37
CA MET A 191 13.87 -10.78 18.56
C MET A 191 12.67 -11.71 18.42
N LYS A 192 11.46 -11.19 18.69
CA LYS A 192 10.20 -11.89 18.48
C LYS A 192 9.18 -11.06 17.69
N ILE A 193 8.47 -11.71 16.76
CA ILE A 193 7.26 -11.17 16.13
C ILE A 193 6.11 -12.12 16.47
N GLY A 194 5.21 -11.66 17.33
CA GLY A 194 4.18 -12.50 17.95
C GLY A 194 4.87 -13.54 18.82
N ASP A 195 4.48 -14.80 18.64
CA ASP A 195 5.05 -15.94 19.37
C ASP A 195 6.27 -16.57 18.68
N LYS A 196 6.69 -16.04 17.52
CA LYS A 196 7.81 -16.60 16.73
C LYS A 196 9.10 -15.84 16.98
N ASN A 197 10.18 -16.58 17.22
CA ASN A 197 11.55 -16.04 17.23
C ASN A 197 11.99 -15.74 15.80
N ILE A 198 12.62 -14.60 15.60
CA ILE A 198 13.17 -14.18 14.31
C ILE A 198 14.69 -14.29 14.37
N THR A 199 15.28 -14.96 13.38
CA THR A 199 16.73 -15.09 13.25
C THR A 199 17.34 -13.80 12.71
N GLU A 200 18.60 -13.52 13.05
CA GLU A 200 19.30 -12.31 12.60
C GLU A 200 19.33 -12.18 11.06
N ALA A 201 19.50 -13.30 10.36
CA ALA A 201 19.48 -13.33 8.89
C ALA A 201 18.17 -12.78 8.29
N VAL A 202 17.02 -13.05 8.92
CA VAL A 202 15.73 -12.51 8.46
C VAL A 202 15.65 -11.00 8.68
N VAL A 203 16.25 -10.51 9.76
CA VAL A 203 16.35 -9.06 10.05
C VAL A 203 17.19 -8.37 8.99
N GLU A 204 18.37 -8.92 8.72
CA GLU A 204 19.31 -8.39 7.74
C GLU A 204 18.69 -8.35 6.34
N MET A 205 18.05 -9.44 5.90
CA MET A 205 17.31 -9.48 4.64
C MET A 205 16.19 -8.44 4.59
N GLY A 206 15.45 -8.24 5.69
CA GLY A 206 14.40 -7.24 5.77
C GLY A 206 14.91 -5.80 5.65
N VAL A 207 16.01 -5.48 6.35
CA VAL A 207 16.65 -4.16 6.30
C VAL A 207 17.24 -3.90 4.91
N MET A 208 17.95 -4.89 4.35
CA MET A 208 18.52 -4.79 3.01
C MET A 208 17.44 -4.60 1.95
N TYR A 209 16.27 -5.23 2.09
CA TYR A 209 15.14 -5.01 1.21
C TYR A 209 14.72 -3.53 1.20
N ILE A 210 14.55 -2.92 2.38
CA ILE A 210 14.15 -1.51 2.53
C ILE A 210 15.20 -0.60 1.88
N THR A 211 16.47 -0.87 2.10
CA THR A 211 17.58 -0.10 1.50
C THR A 211 17.58 -0.17 -0.02
N VAL A 212 17.46 -1.38 -0.59
CA VAL A 212 17.44 -1.56 -2.05
C VAL A 212 16.16 -0.95 -2.65
N TYR A 213 15.01 -1.09 -1.98
CA TYR A 213 13.76 -0.44 -2.38
C TYR A 213 13.93 1.08 -2.47
N GLY A 214 14.56 1.69 -1.46
CA GLY A 214 14.90 3.12 -1.46
C GLY A 214 15.86 3.51 -2.58
N ALA A 215 16.89 2.69 -2.86
CA ALA A 215 17.83 2.95 -3.94
C ALA A 215 17.17 2.90 -5.32
N VAL A 216 16.31 1.91 -5.58
CA VAL A 216 15.54 1.81 -6.83
C VAL A 216 14.61 3.01 -6.98
N LEU A 217 13.89 3.38 -5.91
CA LEU A 217 13.01 4.55 -5.90
C LEU A 217 13.78 5.84 -6.28
N LEU A 218 14.94 6.08 -5.66
CA LEU A 218 15.77 7.24 -5.96
C LEU A 218 16.27 7.21 -7.41
N PHE A 219 16.75 6.07 -7.90
CA PHE A 219 17.25 5.93 -9.26
C PHE A 219 16.16 6.18 -10.31
N SER A 220 14.96 5.64 -10.11
CA SER A 220 13.82 5.87 -11.01
C SER A 220 13.35 7.33 -10.98
N THR A 221 13.37 7.95 -9.81
CA THR A 221 13.08 9.39 -9.66
C THR A 221 14.08 10.22 -10.45
N LEU A 222 15.39 9.93 -10.32
CA LEU A 222 16.44 10.63 -11.06
C LEU A 222 16.24 10.54 -12.57
N ILE A 223 15.94 9.35 -13.11
CA ILE A 223 15.66 9.17 -14.54
C ILE A 223 14.47 10.03 -14.98
N LEU A 224 13.35 10.00 -14.25
CA LEU A 224 12.17 10.79 -14.61
C LEU A 224 12.43 12.30 -14.54
N THR A 225 13.16 12.77 -13.53
CA THR A 225 13.55 14.18 -13.45
C THR A 225 14.50 14.60 -14.57
N ALA A 226 15.42 13.72 -14.99
CA ALA A 226 16.29 13.97 -16.15
C ALA A 226 15.51 14.04 -17.47
N LEU A 227 14.34 13.39 -17.54
CA LEU A 227 13.40 13.48 -18.67
C LEU A 227 12.47 14.71 -18.59
N GLY A 228 12.66 15.60 -17.61
CA GLY A 228 11.90 16.85 -17.47
C GLY A 228 10.60 16.74 -16.67
N VAL A 229 10.35 15.61 -15.99
CA VAL A 229 9.21 15.46 -15.08
C VAL A 229 9.51 16.18 -13.76
N ASP A 230 8.54 16.90 -13.20
CA ASP A 230 8.72 17.59 -11.92
C ASP A 230 9.00 16.61 -10.78
N LEU A 231 9.74 17.07 -9.76
CA LEU A 231 10.22 16.21 -8.67
C LEU A 231 9.09 15.49 -7.93
N VAL A 232 7.96 16.16 -7.70
CA VAL A 232 6.84 15.59 -6.95
C VAL A 232 6.20 14.46 -7.76
N SER A 233 5.91 14.68 -9.04
CA SER A 233 5.35 13.66 -9.93
C SER A 233 6.34 12.52 -10.19
N ALA A 234 7.64 12.81 -10.34
CA ALA A 234 8.68 11.81 -10.56
C ALA A 234 8.84 10.88 -9.35
N PHE A 235 8.93 11.45 -8.15
CA PHE A 235 9.11 10.69 -6.91
C PHE A 235 7.85 9.89 -6.56
N SER A 236 6.70 10.55 -6.55
CA SER A 236 5.43 9.89 -6.21
C SER A 236 5.01 8.88 -7.27
N GLY A 237 5.26 9.14 -8.55
CA GLY A 237 5.06 8.18 -9.64
C GLY A 237 5.95 6.95 -9.47
N SER A 238 7.25 7.14 -9.23
CA SER A 238 8.17 6.02 -8.96
C SER A 238 7.78 5.20 -7.73
N ALA A 239 7.34 5.87 -6.66
CA ALA A 239 6.84 5.20 -5.46
C ALA A 239 5.56 4.40 -5.74
N ALA A 240 4.62 4.98 -6.48
CA ALA A 240 3.35 4.36 -6.83
C ALA A 240 3.55 3.13 -7.74
N THR A 241 4.50 3.18 -8.67
CA THR A 241 4.79 2.06 -9.56
C THR A 241 5.61 0.98 -8.86
N LEU A 242 6.64 1.34 -8.10
CA LEU A 242 7.43 0.37 -7.32
C LEU A 242 6.60 -0.31 -6.23
N GLY A 243 5.63 0.39 -5.65
CA GLY A 243 4.68 -0.18 -4.68
C GLY A 243 3.51 -0.94 -5.32
N ASN A 244 3.37 -0.88 -6.65
CA ASN A 244 2.20 -1.36 -7.41
C ASN A 244 0.88 -0.79 -6.86
N VAL A 245 0.91 0.47 -6.40
CA VAL A 245 -0.22 1.16 -5.77
C VAL A 245 -1.13 1.76 -6.83
N GLY A 246 -0.58 2.33 -7.91
CA GLY A 246 -1.32 2.99 -8.98
C GLY A 246 -1.16 4.51 -8.95
N PRO A 247 -1.93 5.26 -8.14
CA PRO A 247 -1.88 6.72 -8.12
C PRO A 247 -0.68 7.27 -7.34
N GLY A 248 -0.04 8.29 -7.91
CA GLY A 248 0.97 9.13 -7.25
C GLY A 248 0.39 10.49 -6.85
N LEU A 249 1.19 11.54 -7.03
CA LEU A 249 0.82 12.95 -6.82
C LEU A 249 1.13 13.76 -8.08
N GLY A 250 0.71 15.03 -8.10
CA GLY A 250 0.94 15.91 -9.25
C GLY A 250 0.23 15.41 -10.51
N ILE A 251 0.94 15.32 -11.63
CA ILE A 251 0.36 14.92 -12.92
C ILE A 251 -0.05 13.43 -12.98
N VAL A 252 0.41 12.63 -12.03
CA VAL A 252 0.05 11.21 -11.86
C VAL A 252 -0.84 10.97 -10.63
N GLY A 253 -1.55 12.02 -10.18
CA GLY A 253 -2.45 11.98 -9.03
C GLY A 253 -3.65 11.03 -9.17
N SER A 254 -4.42 10.86 -8.09
CA SER A 254 -5.56 9.93 -8.00
C SER A 254 -6.68 10.15 -9.03
N THR A 255 -6.81 11.34 -9.60
CA THR A 255 -7.78 11.66 -10.66
C THR A 255 -7.13 11.91 -12.02
N ALA A 256 -5.81 11.70 -12.12
CA ALA A 256 -5.02 11.87 -13.33
C ALA A 256 -4.51 10.50 -13.82
N ASN A 257 -3.58 10.51 -14.78
CA ASN A 257 -3.04 9.28 -15.35
C ASN A 257 -1.61 9.48 -15.87
N PHE A 258 -0.94 8.38 -16.22
CA PHE A 258 0.45 8.37 -16.68
C PHE A 258 0.63 8.77 -18.15
N SER A 259 -0.41 9.25 -18.85
CA SER A 259 -0.32 9.58 -20.28
C SER A 259 0.71 10.67 -20.56
N ALA A 260 0.81 11.67 -19.68
CA ALA A 260 1.72 12.80 -19.78
C ALA A 260 3.20 12.45 -19.52
N ILE A 261 3.50 11.24 -19.03
CA ILE A 261 4.87 10.80 -18.81
C ILE A 261 5.56 10.50 -20.16
N PRO A 262 6.81 10.95 -20.37
CA PRO A 262 7.58 10.65 -21.57
C PRO A 262 7.70 9.13 -21.84
N ALA A 263 7.88 8.74 -23.10
CA ALA A 263 7.93 7.33 -23.50
C ALA A 263 9.01 6.52 -22.76
N LEU A 264 10.22 7.07 -22.61
CA LEU A 264 11.29 6.45 -21.82
C LEU A 264 10.90 6.35 -20.34
N GLY A 265 10.24 7.36 -19.79
CA GLY A 265 9.75 7.35 -18.41
C GLY A 265 8.72 6.25 -18.17
N LYS A 266 7.83 5.99 -19.14
CA LYS A 266 6.88 4.85 -19.07
C LYS A 266 7.59 3.51 -19.03
N TRP A 267 8.66 3.32 -19.80
CA TRP A 267 9.49 2.10 -19.72
C TRP A 267 10.17 1.94 -18.37
N THR A 268 10.75 3.02 -17.82
CA THR A 268 11.34 3.00 -16.47
C THR A 268 10.30 2.62 -15.44
N LEU A 269 9.12 3.25 -15.47
CA LEU A 269 8.02 2.97 -14.56
C LEU A 269 7.51 1.51 -14.69
N SER A 270 7.37 0.98 -15.91
CA SER A 270 7.01 -0.42 -16.14
C SER A 270 8.04 -1.39 -15.53
N LEU A 271 9.34 -1.11 -15.66
CA LEU A 271 10.38 -1.92 -15.03
C LEU A 271 10.30 -1.85 -13.50
N THR A 272 10.03 -0.67 -12.93
CA THR A 272 9.86 -0.53 -11.48
C THR A 272 8.65 -1.30 -10.96
N MET A 273 7.53 -1.33 -11.70
CA MET A 273 6.36 -2.15 -11.33
C MET A 273 6.71 -3.64 -11.28
N LEU A 274 7.52 -4.12 -12.23
CA LEU A 274 7.96 -5.50 -12.28
C LEU A 274 8.88 -5.83 -11.09
N LEU A 275 9.84 -4.94 -10.80
CA LEU A 275 10.74 -5.07 -9.65
C LEU A 275 9.98 -5.12 -8.32
N GLY A 276 8.99 -4.24 -8.15
CA GLY A 276 8.12 -4.21 -6.99
C GLY A 276 7.36 -5.52 -6.80
N ARG A 277 6.73 -6.00 -7.88
CA ARG A 277 5.89 -7.20 -7.85
C ARG A 277 6.67 -8.49 -7.59
N LEU A 278 7.90 -8.59 -8.08
CA LEU A 278 8.78 -9.77 -7.92
C LEU A 278 9.66 -9.71 -6.66
N GLU A 279 9.33 -8.81 -5.73
CA GLU A 279 10.05 -8.63 -4.47
C GLU A 279 11.56 -8.40 -4.63
N ILE A 280 11.98 -7.61 -5.64
CA ILE A 280 13.36 -7.17 -5.97
C ILE A 280 14.40 -8.29 -6.07
N TYR A 281 14.68 -9.02 -4.99
CA TYR A 281 15.56 -10.18 -4.94
C TYR A 281 15.19 -11.26 -5.94
N GLY A 282 13.89 -11.55 -6.12
CA GLY A 282 13.45 -12.57 -7.08
C GLY A 282 13.94 -12.27 -8.50
N LEU A 283 13.92 -10.99 -8.89
CA LEU A 283 14.38 -10.55 -10.20
C LEU A 283 15.90 -10.37 -10.26
N ILE A 284 16.54 -9.85 -9.22
CA ILE A 284 18.02 -9.76 -9.17
C ILE A 284 18.65 -11.15 -9.32
N LEU A 285 18.11 -12.16 -8.62
CA LEU A 285 18.59 -13.53 -8.69
C LEU A 285 18.44 -14.13 -10.10
N PHE A 286 17.40 -13.75 -10.85
CA PHE A 286 17.22 -14.19 -12.24
C PHE A 286 18.36 -13.73 -13.15
N PHE A 287 18.91 -12.52 -12.95
CA PHE A 287 19.99 -11.98 -13.78
C PHE A 287 21.40 -12.44 -13.38
N ILE A 288 21.55 -13.25 -12.32
CA ILE A 288 22.86 -13.78 -11.91
C ILE A 288 23.10 -15.11 -12.65
N PRO A 289 23.95 -15.16 -13.70
CA PRO A 289 24.08 -16.34 -14.56
C PRO A 289 24.66 -17.56 -13.85
N LYS A 290 25.39 -17.32 -12.74
CA LYS A 290 26.00 -18.37 -11.92
C LYS A 290 24.96 -19.31 -11.30
N MET A 291 23.70 -18.88 -11.19
CA MET A 291 22.60 -19.70 -10.68
C MET A 291 21.88 -20.54 -11.74
N TRP A 292 22.09 -20.30 -13.03
CA TRP A 292 21.40 -21.07 -14.10
C TRP A 292 22.04 -22.45 -14.36
N ARG A 293 23.12 -22.77 -13.64
CA ARG A 293 23.90 -24.01 -13.79
C ARG A 293 23.59 -25.07 -12.72
N HIS A 294 22.58 -24.83 -11.88
CA HIS A 294 22.06 -25.76 -10.87
C HIS A 294 20.54 -25.76 -10.93
#